data_AF-A0A4R6K731-F1
#
_entry.id   AF-A0A4R6K731-F1
#
_cell.length_a   1.000
_cell.length_b   1.000
_cell.length_c   1.000
_cell.angle_alpha   90.00
_cell.angle_beta   90.00
_cell.angle_gamma   90.00
#
_symmetry.space_group_name_H-M   'P 1'
#
loop_
_entity.id
_entity.type
_entity.pdbx_description
1 polymer ?
#
loop_
_entity_poly.entity_id
_entity_poly.type
_entity_poly.pdbx_seq_one_letter_code
_entity_poly.pdbx_strand_id
1 'polypeptide(L)' 'MSDTPVLRVVKGDPTPEELAAVVAVVAARAAAPTPQAEPGRASDWATYWRHAKRPLHPGPGRWRASAHP' A
#
# COMPACT_ATOMS: atom_id res chain seq x y z
N MET A 1 -12.14 -4.76 -28.75
CA MET A 1 -11.81 -3.98 -27.53
C MET A 1 -12.13 -4.90 -26.36
N SER A 2 -11.12 -5.47 -25.73
CA SER A 2 -11.34 -6.40 -24.63
C SER A 2 -11.73 -5.60 -23.40
N ASP A 3 -12.98 -5.77 -22.95
CA ASP A 3 -13.48 -5.14 -21.74
C ASP A 3 -12.72 -5.72 -20.54
N THR A 4 -12.01 -4.86 -19.82
CA THR A 4 -11.23 -5.28 -18.65
C THR A 4 -12.16 -5.26 -17.45
N PRO A 5 -12.37 -6.39 -16.75
CA PRO A 5 -13.32 -6.43 -15.65
C PRO A 5 -12.90 -5.48 -14.51
N VAL A 6 -13.86 -4.69 -14.02
CA VAL A 6 -13.65 -3.71 -12.93
C VAL A 6 -13.22 -4.41 -11.62
N LEU A 7 -13.67 -5.65 -11.41
CA LEU A 7 -13.30 -6.47 -10.26
C LEU A 7 -13.20 -7.94 -10.68
N ARG A 8 -12.16 -8.64 -10.21
CA ARG A 8 -11.93 -10.06 -10.50
C ARG A 8 -11.55 -10.82 -9.24
N VAL A 9 -12.28 -11.89 -8.95
CA VAL A 9 -11.92 -12.86 -7.90
C VAL A 9 -10.77 -13.72 -8.43
N VAL A 10 -9.59 -13.60 -7.82
CA VAL A 10 -8.39 -14.34 -8.26
C VAL A 10 -8.23 -15.66 -7.49
N LYS A 11 -8.87 -15.79 -6.33
CA LYS A 11 -8.81 -16.97 -5.46
C LYS A 11 -10.06 -17.08 -4.59
N GLY A 12 -10.52 -18.30 -4.37
CA GLY A 12 -11.73 -18.62 -3.58
C GLY A 12 -12.99 -18.73 -4.45
N ASP A 13 -14.06 -19.25 -3.86
CA ASP A 13 -15.39 -19.36 -4.46
C ASP A 13 -16.41 -18.72 -3.50
N PRO A 14 -16.52 -17.37 -3.50
CA PRO A 14 -17.39 -16.69 -2.56
C PRO A 14 -18.86 -16.98 -2.89
N THR A 15 -19.69 -17.07 -1.86
CA THR A 15 -21.13 -17.12 -2.10
C THR A 15 -21.62 -15.79 -2.72
N PRO A 16 -22.80 -15.78 -3.38
CA PRO A 16 -23.36 -14.54 -3.92
C PRO A 16 -23.47 -13.41 -2.89
N GLU A 17 -23.79 -13.75 -1.64
CA GLU A 17 -23.91 -12.81 -0.53
C GLU A 17 -22.55 -12.22 -0.12
N GLU A 18 -21.51 -13.05 -0.07
CA GLU A 18 -20.15 -12.60 0.24
C GLU A 18 -19.61 -11.69 -0.86
N LEU A 19 -19.84 -12.05 -2.13
CA LEU A 19 -19.46 -11.20 -3.26
C LEU A 19 -20.20 -9.86 -3.22
N ALA A 20 -21.51 -9.88 -2.94
CA ALA A 20 -22.31 -8.66 -2.80
C ALA A 20 -21.80 -7.77 -1.66
N ALA A 21 -21.40 -8.36 -0.52
CA ALA A 21 -20.83 -7.62 0.60
C ALA A 21 -19.53 -6.90 0.21
N VAL A 22 -18.63 -7.57 -0.50
CA VAL A 22 -17.38 -6.96 -0.99
C VAL A 22 -17.67 -5.82 -1.97
N VAL A 23 -18.57 -6.04 -2.92
CA VAL A 23 -18.98 -5.01 -3.89
C VAL A 23 -19.59 -3.79 -3.19
N ALA A 24 -20.47 -4.01 -2.21
CA ALA A 24 -21.09 -2.94 -1.43
C ALA A 24 -20.04 -2.10 -0.68
N VAL A 25 -19.05 -2.73 -0.06
CA VAL A 25 -17.96 -2.01 0.64
C VAL A 25 -17.13 -1.18 -0.33
N VAL A 26 -16.76 -1.75 -1.48
CA VAL A 26 -15.97 -1.03 -2.51
C VAL A 26 -16.75 0.16 -3.05
N ALA A 27 -18.04 -0.03 -3.36
CA ALA A 27 -18.91 1.04 -3.85
C ALA A 27 -19.09 2.15 -2.79
N ALA A 28 -19.32 1.78 -1.52
CA ALA A 28 -19.45 2.73 -0.43
C ALA A 28 -18.16 3.55 -0.22
N ARG A 29 -16.99 2.91 -0.34
CA ARG A 29 -15.69 3.60 -0.27
C ARG A 29 -15.47 4.54 -1.45
N ALA A 30 -15.89 4.17 -2.65
CA ALA A 30 -15.78 5.01 -3.84
C ALA A 30 -16.73 6.22 -3.81
N ALA A 31 -17.90 6.06 -3.20
CA ALA A 31 -18.89 7.13 -3.01
C ALA A 31 -18.56 8.05 -1.83
N ALA A 32 -17.62 7.67 -0.95
CA ALA A 32 -17.27 8.47 0.21
C ALA A 32 -16.63 9.80 -0.23
N PRO A 33 -17.07 10.94 0.33
CA PRO A 33 -16.46 12.23 0.02
C PRO A 33 -14.99 12.22 0.45
N THR A 34 -14.13 12.75 -0.41
CA THR A 34 -12.71 12.92 -0.07
C THR A 34 -12.62 13.91 1.09
N PRO A 35 -12.05 13.52 2.25
CA PRO A 35 -11.84 14.46 3.34
C PRO A 35 -10.96 15.60 2.83
N GLN A 36 -11.30 16.83 3.24
CA GLN A 36 -10.53 18.01 2.90
C GLN A 36 -9.09 17.79 3.35
N ALA A 37 -8.13 17.92 2.43
CA ALA A 37 -6.73 17.75 2.75
C ALA A 37 -6.33 18.86 3.74
N GLU A 38 -6.13 18.50 5.00
CA GLU A 38 -5.34 19.31 5.92
C GLU A 38 -3.98 19.59 5.25
N PRO A 39 -3.44 20.82 5.31
CA PRO A 39 -2.11 21.12 4.78
C PRO A 39 -1.10 20.10 5.33
N GLY A 40 -0.66 19.22 4.45
CA GLY A 40 -0.23 17.87 4.83
C GLY A 40 1.08 17.86 5.59
N ARG A 41 1.03 17.47 6.87
CA ARG A 41 2.16 16.75 7.46
C ARG A 41 2.29 15.46 6.65
N ALA A 42 3.39 15.31 5.89
CA ALA A 42 3.71 14.03 5.28
C ALA A 42 3.58 12.95 6.35
N SER A 43 2.91 11.83 6.03
CA SER A 43 2.86 10.72 6.97
C SER A 43 4.30 10.34 7.35
N ASP A 44 4.51 9.84 8.57
CA ASP A 44 5.85 9.43 9.00
C ASP A 44 6.47 8.38 8.03
N TRP A 45 5.63 7.70 7.24
CA TRP A 45 5.99 6.83 6.12
C TRP A 45 6.42 7.55 4.84
N ALA A 46 5.75 8.65 4.48
CA ALA A 46 6.01 9.45 3.27
C ALA A 46 7.12 10.51 3.47
N THR A 47 7.87 10.41 4.56
CA THR A 47 8.79 11.46 4.93
C THR A 47 10.13 11.36 4.20
N TYR A 48 10.54 12.45 3.54
CA TYR A 48 11.73 12.50 2.68
C TYR A 48 13.02 11.98 3.33
N TRP A 49 13.29 12.28 4.61
CA TRP A 49 14.51 11.81 5.27
C TRP A 49 14.58 10.29 5.46
N ARG A 50 13.44 9.57 5.38
CA ARG A 50 13.43 8.10 5.34
C ARG A 50 13.75 7.53 3.95
N HIS A 51 13.56 8.32 2.89
CA HIS A 51 13.97 7.97 1.53
C HIS A 51 15.44 8.27 1.27
N ALA A 52 16.05 9.17 2.05
CA ALA A 52 17.48 9.42 2.06
C ALA A 52 18.26 8.28 2.77
N LYS A 53 18.31 7.09 2.15
CA LYS A 53 19.24 6.03 2.57
C LYS A 53 20.67 6.46 2.23
N ARG A 54 21.59 6.42 3.20
CA ARG A 54 23.02 6.46 2.88
C ARG A 54 23.36 5.22 2.04
N PRO A 55 24.16 5.34 0.96
CA PRO A 55 24.62 4.19 0.21
C PRO A 55 25.31 3.17 1.12
N LEU A 56 24.97 1.90 0.93
CA LEU A 56 25.69 0.80 1.57
C LEU A 56 27.01 0.62 0.82
N HIS A 57 28.13 0.70 1.54
CA HIS A 57 29.46 0.45 0.98
C HIS A 57 29.88 -1.00 1.27
N PRO A 58 29.89 -1.89 0.26
CA PRO A 58 30.38 -3.26 0.45
C PRO A 58 31.86 -3.27 0.79
N GLY A 59 32.29 -4.23 1.61
CA GLY A 59 33.69 -4.40 1.97
C GLY A 59 33.92 -5.47 3.04
N PRO A 60 35.16 -5.98 3.19
CA PRO A 60 35.49 -6.95 4.21
C PRO A 60 35.08 -6.47 5.61
N GLY A 61 34.41 -7.33 6.38
CA GLY A 61 33.97 -7.02 7.75
C GLY A 61 32.76 -6.08 7.89
N ARG A 62 32.29 -5.44 6.81
CA ARG A 62 31.18 -4.46 6.87
C ARG A 62 29.84 -5.06 7.32
N TRP A 63 29.59 -6.32 6.98
CA TRP A 63 28.41 -7.05 7.45
C TRP A 63 28.47 -7.34 8.97
N ARG A 64 29.65 -7.64 9.52
CA ARG A 64 29.79 -7.83 10.97
C ARG A 64 29.65 -6.50 11.72
N ALA A 65 30.13 -5.41 11.12
CA ALA A 65 30.05 -4.07 11.70
C ALA A 65 28.62 -3.50 11.76
N SER A 66 27.66 -4.01 10.98
CA SER A 66 26.27 -3.51 11.02
C SER A 66 25.50 -3.91 12.29
N ALA A 67 26.04 -4.84 13.08
CA ALA A 67 25.44 -5.34 14.32
C ALA A 67 26.30 -5.01 15.56
N HIS A 68 27.36 -4.21 15.41
CA HIS A 68 28.16 -3.74 16.54
C HIS A 68 27.38 -2.65 17.31
N PRO A 69 27.44 -2.60 18.66
CA PRO A 69 26.78 -1.56 19.45
C PRO A 69 27.21 -0.14 19.08
#